data_AF-A0A5N1ISP0-F1
#
_entry.id   AF-A0A5N1ISP0-F1
#
_cell.length_a   1.000
_cell.length_b   1.000
_cell.length_c   1.000
_cell.angle_alpha   90.00
_cell.angle_beta   90.00
_cell.angle_gamma   90.00
#
_symmetry.space_group_name_H-M   'P 1'
#
loop_
_entity.id
_entity.type
_entity.pdbx_description
1 polymer ?
#
loop_
_entity_poly.entity_id
_entity_poly.type
_entity_poly.pdbx_seq_one_letter_code
_entity_poly.pdbx_strand_id
1 'polypeptide(L)'
;MLLDNRKPIHIYSANDDLKEKVTEYYWNEIDEQKKSKNKLINYLDTHLDKYKYLLHYIYFMTIVKKLKLCEDYIPISNQKFEELFGRRYYYSIMRFLNKYYIEHDGTYFFDKNRKNIGKCRGYRFKKEFYLNTCFYQDILINEKFENKLRINRAKNFSELDNITVQIENSLQMLNIRFDDSLDSVIRKSEADSLVLLDRYPNQLSLTSFTAHGRSFVDIRPNIESKDWEKIKSVLEFNKEKNNLKKKKLSPHLRSLKRLLKDVISFKTSISSRIASINRVNNKEQSAIRPLPQNRVHTNLTNMASDLRPYLYLEENPNIELVSLDVSNSQPFVLVKLILDFIDSQCYFVDHTTQMYIDLVSNGKFYSHMKSLLNSADCDKIFKQRMFGRIFYDEHKNCIRTQEWKVFCENFPIVAQAIEEKKKSGYEKLSLEMQEIEAQINIDGVLRELYHKYPDTFFNHIHDSIIFPSGFETEVKALMEYHYNRVVGYIPNIKDPVKLNDINLSLAA
;
A
#
# COMPACT_ATOMS: atom_id res chain seq x y z
N MET A 1 -32.06 -0.34 -26.10
CA MET A 1 -31.66 0.78 -26.97
C MET A 1 -31.76 2.13 -26.24
N LEU A 2 -30.87 2.37 -25.28
CA LEU A 2 -30.41 3.72 -24.92
C LEU A 2 -28.91 3.57 -24.82
N LEU A 3 -28.24 3.85 -25.94
CA LEU A 3 -26.79 3.82 -26.07
C LEU A 3 -26.23 4.88 -25.13
N ASP A 4 -25.45 4.44 -24.16
CA ASP A 4 -24.72 5.28 -23.23
C ASP A 4 -23.65 6.05 -24.02
N ASN A 5 -23.96 7.29 -24.40
CA ASN A 5 -23.10 8.22 -25.17
C ASN A 5 -21.85 8.70 -24.39
N ARG A 6 -21.37 7.93 -23.41
CA ARG A 6 -20.12 8.23 -22.72
C ARG A 6 -18.95 7.86 -23.62
N LYS A 7 -18.31 8.88 -24.20
CA LYS A 7 -17.08 8.71 -24.98
C LYS A 7 -16.01 8.08 -24.09
N PRO A 8 -15.49 6.88 -24.41
CA PRO A 8 -14.26 6.43 -23.78
C PRO A 8 -13.15 7.39 -24.17
N ILE A 9 -12.44 7.98 -23.21
CA ILE A 9 -11.14 8.54 -23.55
C ILE A 9 -10.24 7.33 -23.81
N HIS A 10 -9.95 7.05 -25.07
CA HIS A 10 -8.74 6.33 -25.41
C HIS A 10 -7.59 7.33 -25.28
N ILE A 11 -6.80 7.32 -24.20
CA ILE A 11 -5.55 8.12 -24.12
C ILE A 11 -4.46 7.58 -25.07
N TYR A 12 -4.82 6.72 -26.02
CA TYR A 12 -4.02 6.52 -27.23
C TYR A 12 -4.16 7.70 -28.19
N SER A 13 -5.32 8.38 -28.24
CA SER A 13 -5.53 9.60 -29.02
C SER A 13 -5.27 10.89 -28.23
N ALA A 14 -4.92 10.79 -26.93
CA ALA A 14 -4.87 11.96 -26.03
C ALA A 14 -3.50 12.58 -25.81
N ASN A 15 -2.44 12.09 -26.45
CA ASN A 15 -1.30 12.99 -26.66
C ASN A 15 -1.74 14.12 -27.59
N ASP A 16 -2.40 13.77 -28.69
CA ASP A 16 -2.91 14.76 -29.64
C ASP A 16 -4.13 15.48 -29.09
N ASP A 17 -5.14 14.82 -28.50
CA ASP A 17 -6.33 15.51 -27.94
C ASP A 17 -6.00 16.39 -26.73
N LEU A 18 -5.09 15.98 -25.82
CA LEU A 18 -4.66 16.87 -24.73
C LEU A 18 -3.81 18.02 -25.28
N LYS A 19 -2.84 17.74 -26.16
CA LYS A 19 -2.00 18.78 -26.77
C LYS A 19 -2.84 19.75 -27.60
N GLU A 20 -3.82 19.26 -28.34
CA GLU A 20 -4.77 20.02 -29.16
C GLU A 20 -5.69 20.86 -28.29
N LYS A 21 -6.32 20.29 -27.24
CA LYS A 21 -7.15 21.07 -26.31
C LYS A 21 -6.37 22.09 -25.51
N VAL A 22 -5.14 21.78 -25.07
CA VAL A 22 -4.28 22.79 -24.43
C VAL A 22 -3.89 23.85 -25.46
N THR A 23 -3.59 23.48 -26.71
CA THR A 23 -3.33 24.44 -27.80
C THR A 23 -4.53 25.36 -28.01
N GLU A 24 -5.73 24.80 -28.17
CA GLU A 24 -6.99 25.52 -28.35
C GLU A 24 -7.28 26.44 -27.16
N TYR A 25 -7.13 25.94 -25.94
CA TYR A 25 -7.36 26.73 -24.73
C TYR A 25 -6.43 27.94 -24.64
N TYR A 26 -5.14 27.76 -24.89
CA TYR A 26 -4.19 28.86 -24.85
C TYR A 26 -4.33 29.80 -26.06
N TRP A 27 -4.78 29.28 -27.20
CA TRP A 27 -5.11 30.08 -28.38
C TRP A 27 -6.34 30.97 -28.14
N ASN A 28 -7.33 30.48 -27.38
CA ASN A 28 -8.61 31.15 -27.18
C ASN A 28 -8.72 31.95 -25.86
N GLU A 29 -8.00 31.60 -24.78
CA GLU A 29 -8.15 32.25 -23.46
C GLU A 29 -6.95 33.09 -22.99
N ILE A 30 -5.76 32.97 -23.58
CA ILE A 30 -4.55 33.64 -23.07
C ILE A 30 -3.98 34.60 -24.13
N ASP A 31 -4.56 35.80 -24.15
CA ASP A 31 -4.12 37.02 -24.84
C ASP A 31 -3.88 36.90 -26.36
N GLU A 32 -4.83 37.46 -27.12
CA GLU A 32 -4.78 37.71 -28.57
C GLU A 32 -3.56 38.54 -29.05
N GLN A 33 -2.63 38.96 -28.18
CA GLN A 33 -1.63 39.95 -28.56
C GLN A 33 -0.15 39.55 -28.58
N LYS A 34 0.35 38.41 -28.03
CA LYS A 34 1.83 38.26 -27.89
C LYS A 34 2.50 36.88 -28.04
N LYS A 35 1.90 35.83 -28.63
CA LYS A 35 2.62 34.56 -28.84
C LYS A 35 2.52 34.03 -30.26
N SER A 36 3.68 33.91 -30.94
CA SER A 36 3.79 33.14 -32.17
C SER A 36 3.46 31.66 -31.88
N LYS A 37 2.89 30.96 -32.87
CA LYS A 37 2.59 29.52 -32.83
C LYS A 37 3.76 28.69 -32.27
N ASN A 38 4.99 29.05 -32.63
CA ASN A 38 6.23 28.42 -32.13
C ASN A 38 6.45 28.58 -30.62
N LYS A 39 6.08 29.72 -30.02
CA LYS A 39 6.17 29.92 -28.56
C LYS A 39 5.15 29.06 -27.80
N LEU A 40 3.97 28.83 -28.39
CA LEU A 40 2.95 27.96 -27.80
C LEU A 40 3.37 26.48 -27.89
N ILE A 41 3.88 26.05 -29.03
CA ILE A 41 4.43 24.70 -29.22
C ILE A 41 5.55 24.45 -28.20
N ASN A 42 6.53 25.36 -28.09
CA ASN A 42 7.60 25.26 -27.10
C ASN A 42 7.07 25.20 -25.65
N TYR A 43 6.03 25.98 -25.32
CA TYR A 43 5.42 25.94 -23.99
C TYR A 43 4.78 24.57 -23.70
N LEU A 44 4.05 24.01 -24.67
CA LEU A 44 3.41 22.71 -24.57
C LEU A 44 4.44 21.60 -24.40
N ASP A 45 5.46 21.58 -25.25
CA ASP A 45 6.53 20.58 -25.19
C ASP A 45 7.32 20.64 -23.87
N THR A 46 7.35 21.80 -23.20
CA THR A 46 8.05 21.99 -21.91
C THR A 46 7.18 21.73 -20.69
N HIS A 47 5.85 21.67 -20.82
CA HIS A 47 4.94 21.66 -19.66
C HIS A 47 3.82 20.61 -19.71
N LEU A 48 3.65 19.90 -20.83
CA LEU A 48 2.66 18.83 -20.98
C LEU A 48 2.85 17.73 -19.92
N ASP A 49 4.09 17.45 -19.54
CA ASP A 49 4.47 16.57 -18.43
C ASP A 49 3.82 16.96 -17.09
N LYS A 50 3.71 18.25 -16.77
CA LYS A 50 3.05 18.74 -15.56
C LYS A 50 1.54 18.51 -15.58
N TYR A 51 0.89 18.67 -16.74
CA TYR A 51 -0.53 18.35 -16.92
C TYR A 51 -0.78 16.87 -16.68
N LYS A 52 0.03 16.02 -17.33
CA LYS A 52 -0.01 14.57 -17.18
C LYS A 52 0.22 14.15 -15.75
N TYR A 53 1.24 14.71 -15.08
CA TYR A 53 1.54 14.42 -13.69
C TYR A 53 0.37 14.76 -12.75
N LEU A 54 -0.30 15.90 -12.95
CA LEU A 54 -1.41 16.32 -12.09
C LEU A 54 -2.63 15.42 -12.28
N LEU A 55 -2.99 15.12 -13.53
CA LEU A 55 -4.05 14.16 -13.86
C LEU A 55 -3.73 12.77 -13.30
N HIS A 56 -2.49 12.31 -13.47
CA HIS A 56 -2.01 11.05 -12.91
C HIS A 56 -2.10 11.06 -11.38
N TYR A 57 -1.68 12.14 -10.72
CA TYR A 57 -1.74 12.27 -9.27
C TYR A 57 -3.18 12.24 -8.76
N ILE A 58 -4.12 12.97 -9.38
CA ILE A 58 -5.55 12.90 -9.06
C ILE A 58 -6.05 11.46 -9.25
N TYR A 59 -5.78 10.84 -10.38
CA TYR A 59 -6.22 9.48 -10.65
C TYR A 59 -5.67 8.48 -9.62
N PHE A 60 -4.37 8.51 -9.40
CA PHE A 60 -3.66 7.65 -8.47
C PHE A 60 -4.19 7.81 -7.04
N MET A 61 -4.33 9.05 -6.58
CA MET A 61 -4.91 9.34 -5.27
C MET A 61 -6.37 8.91 -5.18
N THR A 62 -7.12 8.87 -6.28
CA THR A 62 -8.49 8.32 -6.30
C THR A 62 -8.47 6.84 -5.99
N ILE A 63 -7.54 6.09 -6.60
CA ILE A 63 -7.36 4.65 -6.37
C ILE A 63 -6.95 4.41 -4.91
N VAL A 64 -5.95 5.15 -4.42
CA VAL A 64 -5.43 4.99 -3.06
C VAL A 64 -6.45 5.42 -2.01
N LYS A 65 -7.17 6.53 -2.20
CA LYS A 65 -8.18 6.99 -1.23
C LYS A 65 -9.44 6.15 -1.25
N LYS A 66 -9.86 5.59 -2.40
CA LYS A 66 -10.96 4.59 -2.43
C LYS A 66 -10.71 3.42 -1.47
N LEU A 67 -9.46 3.17 -1.06
CA LEU A 67 -9.08 2.15 -0.07
C LEU A 67 -9.11 2.62 1.39
N LYS A 68 -9.15 3.93 1.67
CA LYS A 68 -9.03 4.45 3.04
C LYS A 68 -10.22 5.32 3.48
N LEU A 69 -10.80 6.11 2.58
CA LEU A 69 -11.91 7.01 2.88
C LEU A 69 -12.74 7.13 1.62
N CYS A 70 -14.02 6.77 1.67
CA CYS A 70 -14.96 6.85 0.53
C CYS A 70 -15.25 8.30 0.08
N GLU A 71 -14.31 9.24 0.12
CA GLU A 71 -14.50 10.61 -0.36
C GLU A 71 -14.47 10.69 -1.89
N ASP A 72 -15.41 11.43 -2.48
CA ASP A 72 -15.46 11.64 -3.93
C ASP A 72 -14.36 12.59 -4.44
N TYR A 73 -13.79 13.40 -3.55
CA TYR A 73 -12.79 14.42 -3.87
C TYR A 73 -11.45 14.13 -3.19
N ILE A 74 -10.37 14.38 -3.92
CA ILE A 74 -9.00 14.23 -3.44
C ILE A 74 -8.47 15.58 -2.98
N PRO A 75 -8.08 15.71 -1.71
CA PRO A 75 -7.43 16.91 -1.22
C PRO A 75 -6.04 17.02 -1.84
N ILE A 76 -5.82 18.14 -2.51
CA ILE A 76 -4.55 18.49 -3.14
C ILE A 76 -4.09 19.79 -2.51
N SER A 77 -2.85 19.80 -1.99
CA SER A 77 -2.24 21.01 -1.42
C SER A 77 -1.77 21.91 -2.54
N ASN A 78 -2.36 23.11 -2.64
CA ASN A 78 -1.94 24.10 -3.63
C ASN A 78 -0.46 24.44 -3.47
N GLN A 79 -0.01 24.64 -2.22
CA GLN A 79 1.36 25.02 -1.91
C GLN A 79 2.38 24.00 -2.44
N LYS A 80 2.14 22.70 -2.20
CA LYS A 80 3.03 21.62 -2.67
C LYS A 80 3.20 21.64 -4.20
N PHE A 81 2.11 21.89 -4.93
CA PHE A 81 2.15 21.93 -6.39
C PHE A 81 2.66 23.26 -6.95
N GLU A 82 2.47 24.36 -6.23
CA GLU A 82 3.11 25.65 -6.55
C GLU A 82 4.63 25.55 -6.44
N GLU A 83 5.14 24.88 -5.40
CA GLU A 83 6.57 24.60 -5.22
C GLU A 83 7.10 23.67 -6.31
N LEU A 84 6.32 22.65 -6.69
CA LEU A 84 6.74 21.65 -7.65
C LEU A 84 6.73 22.16 -9.11
N PHE A 85 5.65 22.85 -9.52
CA PHE A 85 5.46 23.27 -10.90
C PHE A 85 5.87 24.72 -11.16
N GLY A 86 5.97 25.52 -10.10
CA GLY A 86 6.03 26.98 -10.13
C GLY A 86 4.63 27.59 -10.09
N ARG A 87 4.43 28.57 -9.19
CA ARG A 87 3.13 29.26 -8.95
C ARG A 87 2.41 29.70 -10.23
N ARG A 88 3.14 30.32 -11.16
CA ARG A 88 2.60 30.78 -12.45
C ARG A 88 1.97 29.64 -13.28
N TYR A 89 2.60 28.47 -13.29
CA TYR A 89 2.17 27.33 -14.11
C TYR A 89 1.03 26.57 -13.44
N TYR A 90 1.10 26.37 -12.12
CA TYR A 90 0.09 25.63 -11.38
C TYR A 90 -1.33 26.17 -11.62
N TYR A 91 -1.55 27.48 -11.44
CA TYR A 91 -2.89 28.06 -11.63
C TYR A 91 -3.38 27.96 -13.07
N SER A 92 -2.48 28.12 -14.05
CA SER A 92 -2.82 27.98 -15.47
C SER A 92 -3.23 26.55 -15.81
N ILE A 93 -2.45 25.58 -15.34
CA ILE A 93 -2.72 24.14 -15.52
C ILE A 93 -4.04 23.78 -14.83
N MET A 94 -4.24 24.20 -13.59
CA MET A 94 -5.47 23.91 -12.85
C MET A 94 -6.70 24.56 -13.47
N ARG A 95 -6.60 25.78 -14.00
CA ARG A 95 -7.71 26.44 -14.70
C ARG A 95 -8.12 25.64 -15.93
N PHE A 96 -7.14 25.23 -16.74
CA PHE A 96 -7.37 24.35 -17.88
C PHE A 96 -8.01 23.02 -17.47
N LEU A 97 -7.39 22.31 -16.51
CA LEU A 97 -7.89 21.01 -16.07
C LEU A 97 -9.31 21.13 -15.50
N ASN A 98 -9.61 22.16 -14.69
CA ASN A 98 -10.97 22.38 -14.17
C ASN A 98 -11.99 22.67 -15.29
N LYS A 99 -11.56 23.34 -16.37
CA LYS A 99 -12.42 23.60 -17.52
C LYS A 99 -12.75 22.32 -18.29
N TYR A 100 -11.78 21.41 -18.46
CA TYR A 100 -11.95 20.29 -19.40
C TYR A 100 -11.98 18.89 -18.81
N TYR A 101 -11.39 18.63 -17.64
CA TYR A 101 -11.12 17.25 -17.18
C TYR A 101 -11.52 16.97 -15.72
N ILE A 102 -11.35 17.96 -14.84
CA ILE A 102 -11.56 17.80 -13.39
C ILE A 102 -12.58 18.82 -12.89
N GLU A 103 -13.08 18.59 -11.70
CA GLU A 103 -13.90 19.52 -10.93
C GLU A 103 -13.42 19.54 -9.48
N HIS A 104 -13.73 20.62 -8.78
CA HIS A 104 -13.37 20.79 -7.39
C HIS A 104 -14.59 21.02 -6.51
N ASP A 105 -14.51 20.63 -5.24
CA ASP A 105 -15.60 20.79 -4.27
C ASP A 105 -15.84 22.24 -3.83
N GLY A 106 -14.94 23.15 -4.20
CA GLY A 106 -15.06 24.57 -3.87
C GLY A 106 -14.58 24.91 -2.48
N THR A 107 -14.40 23.93 -1.60
CA THR A 107 -14.08 24.09 -0.18
C THR A 107 -12.59 23.90 0.09
N TYR A 108 -12.01 24.80 0.90
CA TYR A 108 -10.66 24.62 1.41
C TYR A 108 -10.68 23.86 2.74
N PHE A 109 -9.95 22.76 2.82
CA PHE A 109 -9.76 22.02 4.07
C PHE A 109 -8.47 22.46 4.75
N PHE A 110 -8.57 22.59 6.07
CA PHE A 110 -7.44 22.74 6.98
C PHE A 110 -7.33 21.45 7.79
N ASP A 111 -6.22 20.74 7.65
CA ASP A 111 -5.93 19.62 8.53
C ASP A 111 -5.50 20.18 9.89
N LYS A 112 -6.42 20.16 10.87
CA LYS A 112 -6.16 20.65 12.23
C LYS A 112 -5.02 19.92 12.92
N ASN A 113 -4.68 18.70 12.49
CA ASN A 113 -3.62 17.88 13.08
C ASN A 113 -2.26 18.06 12.39
N ARG A 114 -2.19 18.82 11.29
CA ARG A 114 -0.95 19.04 10.54
C ARG A 114 -0.76 20.53 10.27
N LYS A 115 -0.14 21.22 11.23
CA LYS A 115 0.03 22.69 11.28
C LYS A 115 0.66 23.34 10.01
N ASN A 116 1.22 22.57 9.07
CA ASN A 116 1.99 23.08 7.92
C ASN A 116 1.49 22.68 6.52
N ILE A 117 0.30 22.08 6.34
CA ILE A 117 -0.09 21.54 5.01
C ILE A 117 -0.66 22.59 4.03
N GLY A 118 -0.91 23.81 4.50
CA GLY A 118 -1.50 24.87 3.67
C GLY A 118 -2.94 24.56 3.26
N LYS A 119 -3.53 25.46 2.44
CA LYS A 119 -4.91 25.32 1.96
C LYS A 119 -5.01 24.17 0.95
N CYS A 120 -5.69 23.08 1.32
CA CYS A 120 -5.99 21.99 0.41
C CYS A 120 -7.38 22.18 -0.21
N ARG A 121 -7.54 21.86 -1.49
CA ARG A 121 -8.86 21.82 -2.17
C ARG A 121 -9.13 20.42 -2.67
N GLY A 122 -10.37 19.97 -2.64
CA GLY A 122 -10.73 18.65 -3.14
C GLY A 122 -10.93 18.66 -4.64
N TYR A 123 -10.31 17.72 -5.36
CA TYR A 123 -10.42 17.57 -6.82
C TYR A 123 -10.84 16.16 -7.20
N ARG A 124 -11.60 16.04 -8.30
CA ARG A 124 -11.95 14.76 -8.91
C ARG A 124 -12.13 14.93 -10.41
N PHE A 125 -12.11 13.83 -11.16
CA PHE A 125 -12.50 13.87 -12.57
C PHE A 125 -13.98 14.27 -12.72
N LYS A 126 -14.32 15.00 -13.79
CA LYS A 126 -15.74 15.26 -14.10
C LYS A 126 -16.46 13.94 -14.40
N LYS A 127 -17.78 13.94 -14.24
CA LYS A 127 -18.61 12.72 -14.40
C LYS A 127 -18.42 12.02 -15.75
N GLU A 128 -18.27 12.78 -16.82
CA GLU A 128 -18.00 12.25 -18.17
C GLU A 128 -16.64 11.55 -18.29
N PHE A 129 -15.71 11.81 -17.37
CA PHE A 129 -14.38 11.21 -17.28
C PHE A 129 -14.24 10.23 -16.11
N TYR A 130 -15.33 9.90 -15.42
CA TYR A 130 -15.35 8.75 -14.50
C TYR A 130 -15.25 7.47 -15.30
N LEU A 131 -14.03 7.12 -15.69
CA LEU A 131 -13.74 5.83 -16.28
C LEU A 131 -13.65 4.78 -15.17
N ASN A 132 -14.54 3.79 -15.26
CA ASN A 132 -14.13 2.42 -15.01
C ASN A 132 -13.08 2.11 -16.10
N THR A 133 -11.90 1.65 -15.67
CA THR A 133 -10.71 1.26 -16.45
C THR A 133 -9.78 2.36 -17.00
N CYS A 134 -8.62 2.43 -16.33
CA CYS A 134 -7.25 2.73 -16.76
C CYS A 134 -6.84 4.04 -17.42
N PHE A 135 -5.84 4.69 -16.77
CA PHE A 135 -4.74 5.38 -17.45
C PHE A 135 -3.40 5.20 -16.74
N TYR A 136 -2.42 4.69 -17.47
CA TYR A 136 -1.03 5.11 -17.34
C TYR A 136 -0.43 5.12 -18.75
N GLN A 137 -0.01 6.29 -19.21
CA GLN A 137 1.01 6.44 -20.23
C GLN A 137 2.30 6.71 -19.47
N ASP A 138 3.44 6.25 -20.00
CA ASP A 138 4.74 6.80 -19.64
C ASP A 138 4.63 8.33 -19.63
N ILE A 139 4.69 8.91 -18.43
CA ILE A 139 4.88 10.34 -18.34
C ILE A 139 6.31 10.52 -18.84
N LEU A 140 6.47 10.87 -20.12
CA LEU A 140 7.69 11.49 -20.61
C LEU A 140 7.83 12.80 -19.85
N ILE A 141 8.40 12.70 -18.65
CA ILE A 141 8.76 13.81 -17.79
C ILE A 141 9.99 14.42 -18.45
N ASN A 142 9.95 15.72 -18.76
CA ASN A 142 11.15 16.39 -19.22
C ASN A 142 12.22 16.27 -18.12
N GLU A 143 13.47 15.98 -18.49
CA GLU A 143 14.60 15.82 -17.56
C GLU A 143 14.68 16.92 -16.48
N LYS A 144 14.32 18.17 -16.84
CA LYS A 144 14.26 19.29 -15.88
C LYS A 144 13.16 19.14 -14.82
N PHE A 145 12.00 18.65 -15.22
CA PHE A 145 10.89 18.40 -14.28
C PHE A 145 11.15 17.14 -13.46
N GLU A 146 11.78 16.13 -14.03
CA GLU A 146 12.22 14.92 -13.32
C GLU A 146 13.25 15.26 -12.23
N ASN A 147 14.27 16.05 -12.57
CA ASN A 147 15.24 16.53 -11.60
C ASN A 147 14.58 17.38 -10.50
N LYS A 148 13.55 18.16 -10.81
CA LYS A 148 12.76 18.88 -9.79
C LYS A 148 11.95 17.93 -8.90
N LEU A 149 11.36 16.87 -9.44
CA LEU A 149 10.70 15.83 -8.65
C LEU A 149 11.72 15.14 -7.73
N ARG A 150 12.89 14.78 -8.23
CA ARG A 150 14.00 14.21 -7.45
C ARG A 150 14.47 15.17 -6.35
N ILE A 151 14.70 16.45 -6.66
CA ILE A 151 15.10 17.47 -5.67
C ILE A 151 13.99 17.73 -4.65
N ASN A 152 12.71 17.76 -5.04
CA ASN A 152 11.60 17.94 -4.11
C ASN A 152 11.45 16.71 -3.21
N ARG A 153 11.62 15.49 -3.75
CA ARG A 153 11.77 14.27 -2.95
C ARG A 153 12.92 14.46 -1.96
N ALA A 154 14.12 14.80 -2.42
CA ALA A 154 15.32 15.08 -1.61
C ALA A 154 15.15 16.19 -0.55
N LYS A 155 14.32 17.21 -0.77
CA LYS A 155 14.00 18.22 0.26
C LYS A 155 13.15 17.64 1.39
N ASN A 156 12.34 16.61 1.13
CA ASN A 156 11.70 15.85 2.21
C ASN A 156 12.73 14.96 2.94
N PHE A 157 13.93 14.69 2.39
CA PHE A 157 14.97 13.90 3.06
C PHE A 157 15.67 14.67 4.18
N SER A 158 15.73 16.00 4.16
CA SER A 158 16.36 16.75 5.27
C SER A 158 15.59 16.63 6.59
N GLU A 159 14.38 16.08 6.55
CA GLU A 159 13.56 15.74 7.72
C GLU A 159 13.64 14.25 8.10
N LEU A 160 14.28 13.40 7.28
CA LEU A 160 14.41 11.96 7.51
C LEU A 160 15.64 11.64 8.36
N ASP A 161 15.53 10.62 9.20
CA ASP A 161 16.69 10.07 9.91
C ASP A 161 17.65 9.36 8.93
N ASN A 162 18.93 9.27 9.30
CA ASN A 162 19.98 8.71 8.41
C ASN A 162 19.64 7.29 7.92
N ILE A 163 19.01 6.47 8.76
CA ILE A 163 18.66 5.09 8.40
C ILE A 163 17.56 5.06 7.33
N THR A 164 16.57 5.96 7.38
CA THR A 164 15.53 6.05 6.35
C THR A 164 16.13 6.49 5.02
N VAL A 165 17.11 7.41 5.04
CA VAL A 165 17.85 7.82 3.83
C VAL A 165 18.59 6.62 3.22
N GLN A 166 19.29 5.83 4.03
CA GLN A 166 19.99 4.62 3.55
C GLN A 166 19.02 3.58 2.97
N ILE A 167 17.88 3.36 3.63
CA ILE A 167 16.83 2.47 3.10
C ILE A 167 16.33 2.97 1.76
N GLU A 168 16.09 4.28 1.60
CA GLU A 168 15.64 4.83 0.32
C GLU A 168 16.71 4.72 -0.77
N ASN A 169 17.99 4.93 -0.45
CA ASN A 169 19.10 4.75 -1.39
C ASN A 169 19.18 3.29 -1.87
N SER A 170 19.09 2.31 -0.94
CA SER A 170 19.04 0.89 -1.31
C SER A 170 17.86 0.55 -2.21
N LEU A 171 16.69 1.18 -2.00
CA LEU A 171 15.55 0.97 -2.89
C LEU A 171 15.85 1.38 -4.33
N GLN A 172 16.71 2.38 -4.57
CA GLN A 172 17.07 2.82 -5.92
C GLN A 172 17.93 1.78 -6.66
N MET A 173 18.61 0.88 -5.94
CA MET A 173 19.39 -0.21 -6.53
C MET A 173 18.49 -1.30 -7.13
N LEU A 174 17.23 -1.38 -6.71
CA LEU A 174 16.27 -2.35 -7.22
C LEU A 174 15.73 -1.93 -8.59
N ASN A 175 15.51 -2.92 -9.43
CA ASN A 175 14.69 -2.81 -10.61
C ASN A 175 13.77 -4.03 -10.72
N ILE A 176 12.87 -4.04 -11.70
CA ILE A 176 11.90 -5.11 -11.92
C ILE A 176 11.91 -5.54 -13.38
N ARG A 177 11.80 -6.85 -13.64
CA ARG A 177 11.60 -7.39 -14.98
C ARG A 177 10.21 -6.99 -15.47
N PHE A 178 10.13 -5.80 -16.07
CA PHE A 178 8.88 -5.09 -16.36
C PHE A 178 7.90 -5.96 -17.14
N ASP A 179 8.33 -6.48 -18.28
CA ASP A 179 7.50 -7.27 -19.17
C ASP A 179 7.00 -8.56 -18.52
N ASP A 180 7.90 -9.35 -17.93
CA ASP A 180 7.56 -10.61 -17.26
C ASP A 180 6.58 -10.38 -16.09
N SER A 181 6.82 -9.32 -15.31
CA SER A 181 5.97 -8.96 -14.18
C SER A 181 4.57 -8.55 -14.63
N LEU A 182 4.46 -7.85 -15.76
CA LEU A 182 3.18 -7.41 -16.30
C LEU A 182 2.39 -8.59 -16.89
N ASP A 183 3.05 -9.55 -17.54
CA ASP A 183 2.40 -10.77 -18.03
C ASP A 183 1.89 -11.64 -16.89
N SER A 184 2.63 -11.70 -15.78
CA SER A 184 2.17 -12.34 -14.55
C SER A 184 0.87 -11.73 -14.03
N VAL A 185 0.76 -10.39 -14.05
CA VAL A 185 -0.47 -9.69 -13.64
C VAL A 185 -1.63 -9.98 -14.60
N ILE A 186 -1.38 -10.07 -15.90
CA ILE A 186 -2.40 -10.43 -16.89
C ILE A 186 -2.95 -11.83 -16.61
N ARG A 187 -2.08 -12.84 -16.51
CA ARG A 187 -2.47 -14.22 -16.20
C ARG A 187 -3.25 -14.31 -14.88
N LYS A 188 -2.84 -13.54 -13.87
CA LYS A 188 -3.56 -13.45 -12.60
C LYS A 188 -4.95 -12.83 -12.78
N SER A 189 -5.05 -11.73 -13.54
CA SER A 189 -6.32 -11.07 -13.85
C SER A 189 -7.30 -12.04 -14.52
N GLU A 190 -6.82 -12.80 -15.49
CA GLU A 190 -7.60 -13.84 -16.18
C GLU A 190 -8.11 -14.89 -15.19
N ALA A 191 -7.21 -15.48 -14.39
CA ALA A 191 -7.58 -16.49 -13.40
C ALA A 191 -8.59 -15.97 -12.36
N ASP A 192 -8.33 -14.80 -11.77
CA ASP A 192 -9.22 -14.20 -10.77
C ASP A 192 -10.59 -13.82 -11.38
N SER A 193 -10.63 -13.42 -12.66
CA SER A 193 -11.87 -13.12 -13.37
C SER A 193 -12.73 -14.36 -13.59
N LEU A 194 -12.13 -15.50 -13.95
CA LEU A 194 -12.82 -16.77 -14.11
C LEU A 194 -13.45 -17.24 -12.79
N VAL A 195 -12.72 -17.11 -11.68
CA VAL A 195 -13.25 -17.41 -10.33
C VAL A 195 -14.46 -16.55 -9.99
N LEU A 196 -14.48 -15.28 -10.40
CA LEU A 196 -15.59 -14.38 -10.15
C LEU A 196 -16.78 -14.65 -11.08
N LEU A 197 -16.53 -15.01 -12.34
CA LEU A 197 -17.58 -15.43 -13.27
C LEU A 197 -18.25 -16.72 -12.79
N ASP A 198 -17.49 -17.72 -12.33
CA ASP A 198 -18.03 -18.95 -11.75
C ASP A 198 -18.90 -18.67 -10.50
N ARG A 199 -18.45 -17.73 -9.66
CA ARG A 199 -19.22 -17.31 -8.48
C ARG A 199 -20.50 -16.54 -8.83
N TYR A 200 -20.51 -15.80 -9.96
CA TYR A 200 -21.57 -14.87 -10.33
C TYR A 200 -21.95 -14.93 -11.84
N PRO A 201 -22.35 -16.10 -12.37
CA PRO A 201 -22.34 -16.41 -13.81
C PRO A 201 -23.30 -15.57 -14.67
N ASN A 202 -24.31 -14.93 -14.06
CA ASN A 202 -25.29 -14.08 -14.75
C ASN A 202 -25.25 -12.61 -14.30
N GLN A 203 -24.39 -12.28 -13.33
CA GLN A 203 -24.32 -10.94 -12.73
C GLN A 203 -23.07 -10.17 -13.16
N LEU A 204 -22.20 -10.80 -13.94
CA LEU A 204 -20.96 -10.22 -14.44
C LEU A 204 -20.88 -10.36 -15.95
N SER A 205 -20.24 -9.38 -16.59
CA SER A 205 -19.81 -9.45 -17.99
C SER A 205 -18.30 -9.27 -18.07
N LEU A 206 -17.67 -10.04 -18.95
CA LEU A 206 -16.26 -9.90 -19.27
C LEU A 206 -16.07 -8.71 -20.22
N THR A 207 -15.05 -7.92 -19.94
CA THR A 207 -14.62 -6.78 -20.75
C THR A 207 -13.10 -6.78 -20.80
N SER A 208 -12.51 -5.81 -21.50
CA SER A 208 -11.07 -5.60 -21.46
C SER A 208 -10.72 -4.13 -21.32
N PHE A 209 -9.50 -3.88 -20.87
CA PHE A 209 -8.85 -2.57 -21.00
C PHE A 209 -7.41 -2.76 -21.44
N THR A 210 -6.86 -1.75 -22.09
CA THR A 210 -5.45 -1.76 -22.49
C THR A 210 -4.63 -0.93 -21.52
N ALA A 211 -3.49 -1.47 -21.08
CA ALA A 211 -2.47 -0.75 -20.33
C ALA A 211 -1.09 -1.20 -20.82
N HIS A 212 -0.16 -0.25 -21.02
CA HIS A 212 1.20 -0.55 -21.51
C HIS A 212 1.24 -1.36 -22.81
N GLY A 213 0.30 -1.09 -23.73
CA GLY A 213 0.18 -1.83 -24.99
C GLY A 213 -0.36 -3.25 -24.84
N ARG A 214 -0.71 -3.70 -23.64
CA ARG A 214 -1.25 -5.05 -23.37
C ARG A 214 -2.72 -5.01 -22.98
N SER A 215 -3.46 -6.03 -23.39
CA SER A 215 -4.88 -6.19 -23.05
C SER A 215 -5.02 -6.93 -21.72
N PHE A 216 -5.80 -6.35 -20.81
CA PHE A 216 -6.15 -6.92 -19.53
C PHE A 216 -7.63 -7.28 -19.52
N VAL A 217 -7.94 -8.44 -18.92
CA VAL A 217 -9.32 -8.79 -18.61
C VAL A 217 -9.86 -7.88 -17.50
N ASP A 218 -11.12 -7.43 -17.67
CA ASP A 218 -11.90 -6.74 -16.66
C ASP A 218 -13.30 -7.34 -16.55
N ILE A 219 -13.95 -7.10 -15.42
CA ILE A 219 -15.30 -7.58 -15.13
C ILE A 219 -16.20 -6.42 -14.75
N ARG A 220 -17.42 -6.44 -15.26
CA ARG A 220 -18.44 -5.42 -15.01
C ARG A 220 -19.69 -6.06 -14.39
N PRO A 221 -20.24 -5.46 -13.31
CA PRO A 221 -21.54 -5.88 -12.79
C PRO A 221 -22.66 -5.59 -13.79
N ASN A 222 -23.47 -6.59 -14.09
CA ASN A 222 -24.72 -6.46 -14.82
C ASN A 222 -25.84 -6.07 -13.84
N ILE A 223 -25.83 -4.82 -13.38
CA ILE A 223 -26.80 -4.31 -12.38
C ILE A 223 -27.76 -3.32 -13.05
N GLU A 224 -29.06 -3.49 -12.82
CA GLU A 224 -30.06 -2.54 -13.29
C GLU A 224 -29.91 -1.17 -12.60
N SER A 225 -30.16 -0.08 -13.32
CA SER A 225 -30.00 1.30 -12.82
C SER A 225 -30.74 1.57 -11.50
N LYS A 226 -31.96 1.01 -11.34
CA LYS A 226 -32.77 1.15 -10.12
C LYS A 226 -32.14 0.52 -8.87
N ASP A 227 -31.37 -0.54 -9.05
CA ASP A 227 -30.68 -1.24 -7.97
C ASP A 227 -29.35 -0.56 -7.66
N TRP A 228 -28.71 0.04 -8.67
CA TRP A 228 -27.52 0.87 -8.48
C TRP A 228 -27.77 2.07 -7.55
N GLU A 229 -28.86 2.82 -7.72
CA GLU A 229 -29.21 3.94 -6.84
C GLU A 229 -29.49 3.50 -5.39
N LYS A 230 -30.15 2.35 -5.20
CA LYS A 230 -30.39 1.75 -3.87
C LYS A 230 -29.10 1.27 -3.21
N ILE A 231 -28.16 0.73 -3.99
CA ILE A 231 -26.85 0.31 -3.49
C ILE A 231 -25.99 1.51 -3.16
N LYS A 232 -25.95 2.52 -4.04
CA LYS A 232 -25.17 3.73 -3.87
C LYS A 232 -25.60 4.47 -2.61
N SER A 233 -26.92 4.64 -2.43
CA SER A 233 -27.46 5.18 -1.18
C SER A 233 -27.06 4.34 0.03
N VAL A 234 -27.07 3.01 -0.02
CA VAL A 234 -26.60 2.12 1.08
C VAL A 234 -25.07 2.21 1.32
N LEU A 235 -24.26 2.35 0.28
CA LEU A 235 -22.80 2.51 0.38
C LEU A 235 -22.45 3.88 0.97
N GLU A 236 -23.13 4.94 0.54
CA GLU A 236 -23.05 6.29 1.10
C GLU A 236 -23.58 6.34 2.54
N PHE A 237 -24.67 5.63 2.86
CA PHE A 237 -25.27 5.57 4.21
C PHE A 237 -24.35 4.96 5.27
N ASN A 238 -23.38 4.11 4.87
CA ASN A 238 -22.38 3.59 5.81
C ASN A 238 -21.36 4.67 6.22
N LYS A 239 -21.27 5.83 5.53
CA LYS A 239 -20.48 6.97 6.00
C LYS A 239 -21.06 7.64 7.24
N GLU A 240 -22.39 7.64 7.38
CA GLU A 240 -23.09 8.37 8.47
C GLU A 240 -23.50 7.48 9.65
N LYS A 241 -23.22 6.17 9.62
CA LYS A 241 -23.79 5.22 10.61
C LYS A 241 -22.83 4.16 11.12
N ASN A 242 -21.91 4.57 11.98
CA ASN A 242 -21.65 3.77 13.19
C ASN A 242 -22.77 3.92 14.24
N ASN A 243 -23.67 4.91 14.09
CA ASN A 243 -24.69 5.27 15.09
C ASN A 243 -26.14 4.81 14.85
N LEU A 244 -26.47 4.13 13.75
CA LEU A 244 -27.84 3.60 13.56
C LEU A 244 -27.76 2.16 13.06
N LYS A 245 -27.26 1.31 13.96
CA LYS A 245 -27.29 -0.15 13.86
C LYS A 245 -28.73 -0.63 13.60
N LYS A 246 -28.86 -1.54 12.62
CA LYS A 246 -30.01 -2.45 12.36
C LYS A 246 -31.21 -1.89 11.58
N LYS A 247 -31.03 -1.53 10.30
CA LYS A 247 -32.01 -1.99 9.28
C LYS A 247 -31.43 -3.22 8.59
N LYS A 248 -32.05 -4.40 8.76
CA LYS A 248 -31.64 -5.63 8.09
C LYS A 248 -31.77 -5.41 6.57
N LEU A 249 -30.64 -5.39 5.85
CA LEU A 249 -30.68 -5.38 4.39
C LEU A 249 -31.42 -6.64 3.88
N SER A 250 -32.21 -6.47 2.82
CA SER A 250 -32.80 -7.62 2.14
C SER A 250 -31.71 -8.61 1.67
N PRO A 251 -32.01 -9.92 1.58
CA PRO A 251 -31.05 -10.91 1.07
C PRO A 251 -30.45 -10.52 -0.29
N HIS A 252 -31.28 -9.98 -1.20
CA HIS A 252 -30.87 -9.50 -2.51
C HIS A 252 -29.82 -8.38 -2.43
N LEU A 253 -30.06 -7.34 -1.61
CA LEU A 253 -29.09 -6.25 -1.43
C LEU A 253 -27.80 -6.70 -0.75
N ARG A 254 -27.85 -7.71 0.13
CA ARG A 254 -26.64 -8.33 0.71
C ARG A 254 -25.81 -9.05 -0.34
N SER A 255 -26.46 -9.80 -1.23
CA SER A 255 -25.79 -10.47 -2.35
C SER A 255 -25.11 -9.47 -3.28
N LEU A 256 -25.82 -8.41 -3.69
CA LEU A 256 -25.27 -7.36 -4.55
C LEU A 256 -24.12 -6.59 -3.89
N LYS A 257 -24.22 -6.31 -2.59
CA LYS A 257 -23.12 -5.69 -1.82
C LYS A 257 -21.86 -6.58 -1.84
N ARG A 258 -22.02 -7.90 -1.71
CA ARG A 258 -20.91 -8.86 -1.78
C ARG A 258 -20.28 -8.91 -3.17
N LEU A 259 -21.10 -9.03 -4.22
CA LEU A 259 -20.67 -8.95 -5.62
C LEU A 259 -19.80 -7.71 -5.87
N LEU A 260 -20.29 -6.53 -5.47
CA LEU A 260 -19.55 -5.29 -5.68
C LEU A 260 -18.25 -5.21 -4.87
N LYS A 261 -18.25 -5.73 -3.64
CA LYS A 261 -17.02 -5.80 -2.84
C LYS A 261 -15.98 -6.68 -3.53
N ASP A 262 -16.40 -7.83 -4.07
CA ASP A 262 -15.53 -8.76 -4.78
C ASP A 262 -14.98 -8.11 -6.08
N VAL A 263 -15.83 -7.45 -6.87
CA VAL A 263 -15.41 -6.72 -8.09
C VAL A 263 -14.46 -5.57 -7.78
N ILE A 264 -14.75 -4.76 -6.75
CA ILE A 264 -13.87 -3.67 -6.33
C ILE A 264 -12.52 -4.24 -5.89
N SER A 265 -12.52 -5.29 -5.07
CA SER A 265 -11.30 -5.96 -4.61
C SER A 265 -10.45 -6.47 -5.78
N PHE A 266 -11.07 -7.09 -6.77
CA PHE A 266 -10.41 -7.53 -8.00
C PHE A 266 -9.73 -6.36 -8.73
N LYS A 267 -10.47 -5.29 -9.01
CA LYS A 267 -9.92 -4.13 -9.74
C LYS A 267 -8.78 -3.47 -8.96
N THR A 268 -8.94 -3.27 -7.66
CA THR A 268 -7.89 -2.74 -6.79
C THR A 268 -6.64 -3.62 -6.79
N SER A 269 -6.83 -4.94 -6.73
CA SER A 269 -5.75 -5.93 -6.75
C SER A 269 -4.87 -5.80 -8.01
N ILE A 270 -5.48 -5.58 -9.16
CA ILE A 270 -4.77 -5.39 -10.44
C ILE A 270 -4.11 -4.01 -10.50
N SER A 271 -4.86 -2.95 -10.23
CA SER A 271 -4.34 -1.57 -10.32
C SER A 271 -3.16 -1.33 -9.37
N SER A 272 -3.21 -1.90 -8.16
CA SER A 272 -2.12 -1.78 -7.18
C SER A 272 -0.84 -2.48 -7.63
N ARG A 273 -0.95 -3.63 -8.33
CA ARG A 273 0.20 -4.34 -8.90
C ARG A 273 0.85 -3.56 -10.03
N ILE A 274 0.05 -3.11 -11.01
CA ILE A 274 0.54 -2.29 -12.12
C ILE A 274 1.24 -1.03 -11.59
N ALA A 275 0.64 -0.36 -10.59
CA ALA A 275 1.26 0.80 -9.95
C ALA A 275 2.58 0.44 -9.25
N SER A 276 2.67 -0.73 -8.61
CA SER A 276 3.90 -1.18 -7.94
C SER A 276 5.03 -1.46 -8.93
N ILE A 277 4.72 -2.14 -10.05
CA ILE A 277 5.66 -2.41 -11.15
C ILE A 277 6.21 -1.08 -11.69
N ASN A 278 5.33 -0.15 -12.05
CA ASN A 278 5.73 1.14 -12.62
C ASN A 278 6.62 1.94 -11.67
N ARG A 279 6.31 1.94 -10.37
CA ARG A 279 7.11 2.70 -9.41
C ARG A 279 8.54 2.18 -9.29
N VAL A 280 8.75 0.87 -9.39
CA VAL A 280 10.09 0.30 -9.39
C VAL A 280 10.79 0.59 -10.71
N ASN A 281 10.13 0.30 -11.83
CA ASN A 281 10.66 0.51 -13.18
C ASN A 281 11.09 1.98 -13.42
N ASN A 282 10.29 2.93 -12.94
CA ASN A 282 10.50 4.37 -13.15
C ASN A 282 11.31 5.03 -12.02
N LYS A 283 11.90 4.24 -11.10
CA LYS A 283 12.66 4.74 -9.94
C LYS A 283 11.87 5.77 -9.11
N GLU A 284 10.57 5.50 -8.94
CA GLU A 284 9.65 6.25 -8.09
C GLU A 284 9.43 5.55 -6.73
N GLN A 285 10.51 5.03 -6.19
CA GLN A 285 10.54 4.42 -4.88
C GLN A 285 10.88 5.45 -3.82
N SER A 286 10.23 5.33 -2.66
CA SER A 286 10.46 6.21 -1.52
C SER A 286 10.35 5.44 -0.20
N ALA A 287 11.01 5.94 0.84
CA ALA A 287 10.86 5.48 2.20
C ALA A 287 10.20 6.57 3.05
N ILE A 288 9.22 6.18 3.88
CA ILE A 288 8.54 7.10 4.79
C ILE A 288 8.54 6.50 6.18
N ARG A 289 9.13 7.22 7.13
CA ARG A 289 9.10 6.89 8.55
C ARG A 289 8.33 7.98 9.30
N PRO A 290 7.10 7.71 9.78
CA PRO A 290 6.28 8.75 10.41
C PRO A 290 6.91 9.35 11.66
N LEU A 291 7.53 8.51 12.48
CA LEU A 291 8.29 8.86 13.68
C LEU A 291 9.50 7.93 13.80
N PRO A 292 10.58 8.34 14.49
CA PRO A 292 11.80 7.54 14.61
C PRO A 292 11.62 6.15 15.23
N GLN A 293 10.56 5.89 16.00
CA GLN A 293 10.28 4.57 16.57
C GLN A 293 9.38 3.70 15.68
N ASN A 294 8.78 4.29 14.64
CA ASN A 294 7.84 3.57 13.78
C ASN A 294 8.59 2.74 12.74
N ARG A 295 7.88 1.77 12.17
CA ARG A 295 8.31 1.07 10.95
C ARG A 295 8.53 2.08 9.81
N VAL A 296 9.51 1.77 8.97
CA VAL A 296 9.71 2.46 7.69
C VAL A 296 8.79 1.82 6.64
N HIS A 297 7.98 2.65 5.98
CA HIS A 297 7.10 2.25 4.89
C HIS A 297 7.76 2.51 3.55
N THR A 298 7.91 1.47 2.74
CA THR A 298 8.51 1.54 1.40
C THR A 298 7.58 0.95 0.35
N ASN A 299 7.91 1.18 -0.93
CA ASN A 299 7.27 0.48 -2.04
C ASN A 299 7.41 -1.05 -1.90
N LEU A 300 8.56 -1.52 -1.40
CA LEU A 300 8.85 -2.94 -1.20
C LEU A 300 7.99 -3.54 -0.08
N THR A 301 7.83 -2.84 1.06
CA THR A 301 6.94 -3.30 2.15
C THR A 301 5.46 -3.43 1.73
N ASN A 302 5.04 -2.64 0.74
CA ASN A 302 3.66 -2.66 0.21
C ASN A 302 3.49 -3.54 -1.04
N MET A 303 4.59 -4.11 -1.55
CA MET A 303 4.57 -4.88 -2.80
C MET A 303 3.89 -6.24 -2.60
N ALA A 304 2.99 -6.57 -3.51
CA ALA A 304 2.37 -7.88 -3.57
C ALA A 304 3.45 -8.96 -3.71
N SER A 305 3.33 -10.05 -2.94
CA SER A 305 4.36 -11.10 -2.87
C SER A 305 4.62 -11.78 -4.21
N ASP A 306 3.60 -11.84 -5.07
CA ASP A 306 3.70 -12.43 -6.42
C ASP A 306 4.48 -11.57 -7.41
N LEU A 307 4.81 -10.31 -7.08
CA LEU A 307 5.68 -9.45 -7.90
C LEU A 307 7.16 -9.52 -7.50
N ARG A 308 7.46 -9.97 -6.28
CA ARG A 308 8.83 -10.01 -5.75
C ARG A 308 9.79 -10.92 -6.55
N PRO A 309 9.34 -12.06 -7.12
CA PRO A 309 10.16 -12.87 -8.01
C PRO A 309 10.79 -12.09 -9.18
N TYR A 310 10.16 -11.01 -9.63
CA TYR A 310 10.62 -10.23 -10.78
C TYR A 310 11.63 -9.14 -10.41
N LEU A 311 11.95 -8.96 -9.13
CA LEU A 311 12.92 -7.95 -8.68
C LEU A 311 14.37 -8.37 -8.95
N TYR A 312 15.24 -7.42 -9.24
CA TYR A 312 16.68 -7.66 -9.34
C TYR A 312 17.47 -6.42 -8.95
N LEU A 313 18.76 -6.59 -8.65
CA LEU A 313 19.68 -5.47 -8.45
C LEU A 313 20.25 -5.03 -9.79
N GLU A 314 20.12 -3.76 -10.13
CA GLU A 314 20.48 -3.25 -11.46
C GLU A 314 21.96 -3.46 -11.80
N GLU A 315 22.84 -3.24 -10.83
CA GLU A 315 24.28 -3.47 -11.00
C GLU A 315 24.66 -4.95 -11.01
N ASN A 316 23.83 -5.81 -10.40
CA ASN A 316 24.08 -7.26 -10.30
C ASN A 316 22.80 -8.07 -10.56
N PRO A 317 22.29 -8.13 -11.80
CA PRO A 317 20.95 -8.69 -12.08
C PRO A 317 20.80 -10.19 -11.79
N ASN A 318 21.93 -10.91 -11.72
CA ASN A 318 21.97 -12.35 -11.49
C ASN A 318 22.17 -12.73 -10.02
N ILE A 319 22.28 -11.76 -9.11
CA ILE A 319 22.39 -12.06 -7.69
C ILE A 319 21.04 -12.47 -7.12
N GLU A 320 21.04 -13.52 -6.32
CA GLU A 320 19.85 -13.93 -5.60
C GLU A 320 19.63 -12.96 -4.43
N LEU A 321 18.42 -12.42 -4.35
CA LEU A 321 17.93 -11.72 -3.17
C LEU A 321 17.27 -12.77 -2.29
N VAL A 322 17.69 -12.83 -1.04
CA VAL A 322 17.13 -13.72 -0.03
C VAL A 322 16.57 -12.90 1.12
N SER A 323 15.67 -13.51 1.87
CA SER A 323 15.06 -12.90 3.03
C SER A 323 15.11 -13.84 4.23
N LEU A 324 15.55 -13.34 5.38
CA LEU A 324 15.43 -14.03 6.67
C LEU A 324 14.20 -13.50 7.40
N ASP A 325 13.41 -14.42 7.95
CA ASP A 325 12.12 -14.11 8.59
C ASP A 325 12.05 -14.76 9.97
N VAL A 326 11.35 -14.10 10.90
CA VAL A 326 11.20 -14.57 12.26
C VAL A 326 9.89 -15.35 12.41
N SER A 327 9.99 -16.58 12.90
CA SER A 327 8.81 -17.35 13.26
C SER A 327 8.10 -16.71 14.44
N ASN A 328 6.78 -16.52 14.32
CA ASN A 328 5.96 -15.91 15.38
C ASN A 328 6.48 -14.53 15.81
N SER A 329 7.05 -13.71 14.92
CA SER A 329 7.67 -12.43 15.28
C SER A 329 6.83 -11.58 16.22
N GLN A 330 5.55 -11.34 15.90
CA GLN A 330 4.67 -10.55 16.76
C GLN A 330 4.38 -11.19 18.14
N PRO A 331 3.95 -12.46 18.24
CA PRO A 331 3.89 -13.16 19.53
C PRO A 331 5.22 -13.20 20.28
N PHE A 332 6.35 -13.20 19.58
CA PHE A 332 7.68 -13.19 20.19
C PHE A 332 8.03 -11.82 20.77
N VAL A 333 7.87 -10.72 20.03
CA VAL A 333 8.14 -9.37 20.58
C VAL A 333 7.20 -9.02 21.73
N LEU A 334 6.02 -9.65 21.81
CA LEU A 334 5.14 -9.54 22.96
C LEU A 334 5.82 -9.98 24.27
N VAL A 335 6.80 -10.90 24.22
CA VAL A 335 7.58 -11.31 25.40
C VAL A 335 8.18 -10.12 26.12
N LYS A 336 8.74 -9.14 25.38
CA LYS A 336 9.28 -7.93 25.99
C LYS A 336 8.22 -7.17 26.80
N LEU A 337 7.04 -6.99 26.23
CA LEU A 337 5.93 -6.31 26.91
C LEU A 337 5.40 -7.10 28.12
N ILE A 338 5.44 -8.44 28.06
CA ILE A 338 5.05 -9.32 29.17
C ILE A 338 6.06 -9.19 30.31
N LEU A 339 7.36 -9.23 30.01
CA LEU A 339 8.43 -9.10 31.02
C LEU A 339 8.37 -7.72 31.68
N ASP A 340 8.22 -6.65 30.89
CA ASP A 340 8.06 -5.30 31.43
C ASP A 340 6.81 -5.18 32.34
N PHE A 341 5.72 -5.88 31.99
CA PHE A 341 4.53 -5.95 32.83
C PHE A 341 4.79 -6.71 34.13
N ILE A 342 5.40 -7.90 34.07
CA ILE A 342 5.75 -8.72 35.24
C ILE A 342 6.64 -7.93 36.21
N ASP A 343 7.69 -7.29 35.69
CA ASP A 343 8.60 -6.45 36.49
C ASP A 343 7.84 -5.29 37.15
N SER A 344 6.95 -4.62 36.40
CA SER A 344 6.14 -3.50 36.92
C SER A 344 5.17 -3.90 38.02
N GLN A 345 4.68 -5.15 38.00
CA GLN A 345 3.79 -5.71 39.00
C GLN A 345 4.53 -6.40 40.14
N CYS A 346 5.86 -6.46 40.09
CA CYS A 346 6.71 -7.24 41.00
C CYS A 346 6.29 -8.72 41.04
N TYR A 347 5.87 -9.27 39.90
CA TYR A 347 5.55 -10.68 39.73
C TYR A 347 6.82 -11.50 39.43
N PHE A 348 6.74 -12.81 39.60
CA PHE A 348 7.73 -13.74 39.08
C PHE A 348 7.21 -14.36 37.77
N VAL A 349 8.14 -14.73 36.89
CA VAL A 349 7.80 -15.54 35.70
C VAL A 349 7.33 -16.91 36.17
N ASP A 350 6.05 -17.21 35.96
CA ASP A 350 5.47 -18.51 36.31
C ASP A 350 5.70 -19.55 35.20
N HIS A 351 5.35 -20.80 35.49
CA HIS A 351 5.54 -21.90 34.54
C HIS A 351 4.75 -21.70 33.23
N THR A 352 3.56 -21.10 33.27
CA THR A 352 2.75 -20.87 32.06
C THR A 352 3.34 -19.76 31.19
N THR A 353 3.88 -18.71 31.80
CA THR A 353 4.61 -17.65 31.10
C THR A 353 5.90 -18.19 30.48
N GLN A 354 6.66 -19.02 31.21
CA GLN A 354 7.85 -19.66 30.64
C GLN A 354 7.47 -20.55 29.46
N MET A 355 6.40 -21.35 29.58
CA MET A 355 5.87 -22.16 28.48
C MET A 355 5.50 -21.30 27.26
N TYR A 356 4.87 -20.13 27.46
CA TYR A 356 4.59 -19.19 26.37
C TYR A 356 5.88 -18.74 25.68
N ILE A 357 6.87 -18.29 26.46
CA ILE A 357 8.19 -17.83 25.97
C ILE A 357 8.85 -18.92 25.14
N ASP A 358 8.87 -20.16 25.63
CA ASP A 358 9.47 -21.30 24.93
C ASP A 358 8.73 -21.59 23.61
N LEU A 359 7.39 -21.54 23.63
CA LEU A 359 6.57 -21.78 22.44
C LEU A 359 6.79 -20.72 21.35
N VAL A 360 6.89 -19.44 21.71
CA VAL A 360 7.14 -18.39 20.71
C VAL A 360 8.58 -18.39 20.23
N SER A 361 9.54 -18.61 21.13
CA SER A 361 10.98 -18.69 20.82
C SER A 361 11.29 -19.85 19.89
N ASN A 362 10.58 -20.98 20.02
CA ASN A 362 10.76 -22.14 19.13
C ASN A 362 9.84 -22.14 17.90
N GLY A 363 9.06 -21.08 17.66
CA GLY A 363 8.15 -21.02 16.51
C GLY A 363 6.90 -21.92 16.62
N LYS A 364 6.61 -22.51 17.79
CA LYS A 364 5.56 -23.53 18.03
C LYS A 364 4.24 -23.00 18.60
N PHE A 365 4.12 -21.69 18.87
CA PHE A 365 2.90 -21.11 19.45
C PHE A 365 1.62 -21.44 18.68
N TYR A 366 1.59 -21.21 17.36
CA TYR A 366 0.37 -21.46 16.58
C TYR A 366 0.00 -22.93 16.49
N SER A 367 0.97 -23.83 16.34
CA SER A 367 0.68 -25.28 16.30
C SER A 367 0.15 -25.76 17.65
N HIS A 368 0.70 -25.27 18.75
CA HIS A 368 0.20 -25.53 20.10
C HIS A 368 -1.25 -25.05 20.27
N MET A 369 -1.55 -23.79 19.94
CA MET A 369 -2.92 -23.27 20.01
C MET A 369 -3.90 -24.01 19.11
N LYS A 370 -3.45 -24.43 17.91
CA LYS A 370 -4.27 -25.22 16.98
C LYS A 370 -4.66 -26.57 17.57
N SER A 371 -3.71 -27.21 18.25
CA SER A 371 -3.94 -28.46 18.99
C SER A 371 -4.93 -28.26 20.13
N LEU A 372 -4.77 -27.23 20.96
CA LEU A 372 -5.70 -26.94 22.06
C LEU A 372 -7.14 -26.67 21.58
N LEU A 373 -7.29 -26.04 20.42
CA LEU A 373 -8.58 -25.72 19.83
C LEU A 373 -9.16 -26.83 18.95
N ASN A 374 -8.46 -27.95 18.76
CA ASN A 374 -8.85 -29.03 17.84
C ASN A 374 -9.27 -28.50 16.45
N SER A 375 -8.54 -27.51 15.93
CA SER A 375 -8.97 -26.80 14.73
C SER A 375 -8.47 -27.48 13.45
N ALA A 376 -9.41 -27.81 12.56
CA ALA A 376 -9.14 -28.34 11.22
C ALA A 376 -8.75 -27.26 10.19
N ASP A 377 -8.66 -25.98 10.59
CA ASP A 377 -8.30 -24.88 9.69
C ASP A 377 -6.90 -25.07 9.11
N CYS A 378 -6.68 -24.61 7.87
CA CYS A 378 -5.33 -24.48 7.37
C CYS A 378 -4.58 -23.38 8.14
N ASP A 379 -3.25 -23.49 8.25
CA ASP A 379 -2.44 -22.63 9.13
C ASP A 379 -2.59 -21.15 8.84
N LYS A 380 -2.75 -20.78 7.56
CA LYS A 380 -2.95 -19.38 7.16
C LYS A 380 -4.24 -18.79 7.75
N ILE A 381 -5.36 -19.51 7.64
CA ILE A 381 -6.66 -19.08 8.15
C ILE A 381 -6.62 -19.07 9.68
N PHE A 382 -6.06 -20.13 10.28
CA PHE A 382 -5.94 -20.24 11.73
C PHE A 382 -5.14 -19.07 12.33
N LYS A 383 -3.95 -18.78 11.77
CA LYS A 383 -3.10 -17.67 12.23
C LYS A 383 -3.84 -16.33 12.14
N GLN A 384 -4.51 -16.04 11.01
CA GLN A 384 -5.28 -14.80 10.85
C GLN A 384 -6.41 -14.70 11.88
N ARG A 385 -7.12 -15.80 12.15
CA ARG A 385 -8.17 -15.86 13.17
C ARG A 385 -7.62 -15.59 14.57
N MET A 386 -6.50 -16.21 14.93
CA MET A 386 -5.82 -16.01 16.21
C MET A 386 -5.32 -14.58 16.38
N PHE A 387 -4.67 -14.02 15.35
CA PHE A 387 -4.20 -12.64 15.35
C PHE A 387 -5.32 -11.63 15.62
N GLY A 388 -6.45 -11.79 14.92
CA GLY A 388 -7.63 -10.98 15.17
C GLY A 388 -8.15 -11.17 16.60
N ARG A 389 -8.43 -12.40 17.01
CA ARG A 389 -9.16 -12.69 18.26
C ARG A 389 -8.35 -12.46 19.53
N ILE A 390 -7.03 -12.54 19.48
CA ILE A 390 -6.16 -12.37 20.66
C ILE A 390 -5.50 -11.00 20.66
N PHE A 391 -4.82 -10.62 19.58
CA PHE A 391 -3.94 -9.45 19.59
C PHE A 391 -4.63 -8.17 19.11
N TYR A 392 -5.52 -8.21 18.12
CA TYR A 392 -5.94 -6.99 17.40
C TYR A 392 -7.40 -6.59 17.47
N ASP A 393 -8.31 -7.45 17.94
CA ASP A 393 -9.70 -7.08 18.12
C ASP A 393 -9.90 -6.34 19.46
N GLU A 394 -11.00 -5.58 19.52
CA GLU A 394 -11.42 -4.88 20.74
C GLU A 394 -11.69 -5.91 21.84
N HIS A 395 -11.22 -5.62 23.04
CA HIS A 395 -11.29 -6.57 24.16
C HIS A 395 -12.71 -7.13 24.40
N LYS A 396 -13.74 -6.28 24.30
CA LYS A 396 -15.17 -6.67 24.41
C LYS A 396 -15.63 -7.72 23.39
N ASN A 397 -14.99 -7.80 22.23
CA ASN A 397 -15.27 -8.79 21.19
C ASN A 397 -14.48 -10.08 21.45
N CYS A 398 -13.22 -9.95 21.85
CA CYS A 398 -12.31 -11.07 22.15
C CYS A 398 -12.82 -12.00 23.26
N ILE A 399 -13.28 -11.44 24.39
CA ILE A 399 -13.65 -12.19 25.60
C ILE A 399 -14.69 -13.31 25.35
N ARG A 400 -15.51 -13.16 24.31
CA ARG A 400 -16.57 -14.12 23.97
C ARG A 400 -16.09 -15.26 23.09
N THR A 401 -14.90 -15.14 22.52
CA THR A 401 -14.36 -16.13 21.58
C THR A 401 -13.77 -17.33 22.32
N GLN A 402 -13.85 -18.51 21.70
CA GLN A 402 -13.25 -19.72 22.27
C GLN A 402 -11.72 -19.60 22.33
N GLU A 403 -11.12 -18.96 21.32
CA GLU A 403 -9.68 -18.71 21.24
C GLU A 403 -9.16 -17.92 22.44
N TRP A 404 -9.86 -16.85 22.81
CA TRP A 404 -9.49 -16.04 23.97
C TRP A 404 -9.60 -16.82 25.27
N LYS A 405 -10.68 -17.58 25.46
CA LYS A 405 -10.89 -18.38 26.68
C LYS A 405 -9.79 -19.42 26.88
N VAL A 406 -9.52 -20.21 25.83
CA VAL A 406 -8.44 -21.21 25.85
C VAL A 406 -7.07 -20.54 26.09
N PHE A 407 -6.85 -19.36 25.50
CA PHE A 407 -5.63 -18.60 25.74
C PHE A 407 -5.48 -18.16 27.20
N CYS A 408 -6.53 -17.59 27.80
CA CYS A 408 -6.52 -17.18 29.21
C CYS A 408 -6.30 -18.35 30.17
N GLU A 409 -6.90 -19.51 29.86
CA GLU A 409 -6.75 -20.73 30.67
C GLU A 409 -5.31 -21.25 30.64
N ASN A 410 -4.61 -21.13 29.50
CA ASN A 410 -3.25 -21.67 29.32
C ASN A 410 -2.14 -20.65 29.61
N PHE A 411 -2.43 -19.35 29.51
CA PHE A 411 -1.45 -18.26 29.66
C PHE A 411 -2.04 -17.07 30.46
N PRO A 412 -2.44 -17.26 31.72
CA PRO A 412 -3.19 -16.26 32.49
C PRO A 412 -2.45 -14.92 32.66
N ILE A 413 -1.16 -14.93 33.04
CA ILE A 413 -0.37 -13.70 33.21
C ILE A 413 -0.18 -12.98 31.88
N VAL A 414 0.07 -13.74 30.81
CA VAL A 414 0.20 -13.18 29.45
C VAL A 414 -1.10 -12.52 28.99
N ALA A 415 -2.24 -13.17 29.23
CA ALA A 415 -3.55 -12.61 28.94
C ALA A 415 -3.78 -11.31 29.73
N GLN A 416 -3.45 -11.30 31.03
CA GLN A 416 -3.54 -10.10 31.86
C GLN A 416 -2.68 -8.95 31.32
N ALA A 417 -1.45 -9.22 30.89
CA ALA A 417 -0.58 -8.22 30.27
C ALA A 417 -1.18 -7.65 28.97
N ILE A 418 -1.75 -8.50 28.11
CA ILE A 418 -2.46 -8.09 26.89
C ILE A 418 -3.66 -7.22 27.23
N GLU A 419 -4.48 -7.61 28.21
CA GLU A 419 -5.65 -6.85 28.64
C GLU A 419 -5.25 -5.46 29.15
N GLU A 420 -4.23 -5.38 30.00
CA GLU A 420 -3.72 -4.11 30.55
C GLU A 420 -3.30 -3.15 29.44
N LYS A 421 -2.53 -3.64 28.46
CA LYS A 421 -2.10 -2.83 27.31
C LYS A 421 -3.28 -2.34 26.47
N LYS A 422 -4.34 -3.15 26.34
CA LYS A 422 -5.54 -2.82 25.57
C LYS A 422 -6.52 -1.88 26.28
N LYS A 423 -6.43 -1.70 27.61
CA LYS A 423 -7.36 -0.83 28.39
C LYS A 423 -7.43 0.60 27.88
N SER A 424 -6.29 1.16 27.45
CA SER A 424 -6.18 2.53 26.93
C SER A 424 -6.43 2.67 25.42
N GLY A 425 -6.77 1.57 24.74
CA GLY A 425 -7.03 1.51 23.30
C GLY A 425 -6.55 0.18 22.70
N TYR A 426 -7.40 -0.50 21.93
CA TYR A 426 -7.09 -1.83 21.40
C TYR A 426 -5.90 -1.83 20.41
N GLU A 427 -5.66 -0.70 19.74
CA GLU A 427 -4.57 -0.51 18.78
C GLU A 427 -3.20 -0.39 19.45
N LYS A 428 -3.16 0.01 20.74
CA LYS A 428 -1.91 0.34 21.46
C LYS A 428 -0.95 -0.86 21.53
N LEU A 429 -1.47 -2.03 21.86
CA LEU A 429 -0.69 -3.26 21.89
C LEU A 429 -0.01 -3.54 20.54
N SER A 430 -0.76 -3.35 19.44
CA SER A 430 -0.21 -3.54 18.10
C SER A 430 0.86 -2.51 17.77
N LEU A 431 0.67 -1.25 18.15
CA LEU A 431 1.65 -0.20 17.89
C LEU A 431 2.94 -0.46 18.66
N GLU A 432 2.87 -0.77 19.95
CA GLU A 432 4.05 -1.06 20.78
C GLU A 432 4.84 -2.28 20.24
N MET A 433 4.16 -3.36 19.84
CA MET A 433 4.85 -4.51 19.22
C MET A 433 5.52 -4.14 17.89
N GLN A 434 4.90 -3.27 17.09
CA GLN A 434 5.48 -2.80 15.83
C GLN A 434 6.67 -1.86 16.05
N GLU A 435 6.66 -1.06 17.11
CA GLU A 435 7.77 -0.19 17.52
C GLU A 435 8.96 -1.03 17.99
N ILE A 436 8.75 -2.07 18.80
CA ILE A 436 9.81 -3.01 19.21
C ILE A 436 10.42 -3.70 17.98
N GLU A 437 9.58 -4.15 17.04
CA GLU A 437 10.07 -4.77 15.80
C GLU A 437 10.91 -3.79 14.96
N ALA A 438 10.47 -2.53 14.84
CA ALA A 438 11.24 -1.50 14.15
C ALA A 438 12.56 -1.20 14.85
N GLN A 439 12.56 -1.12 16.18
CA GLN A 439 13.76 -0.91 16.99
C GLN A 439 14.80 -2.02 16.74
N ILE A 440 14.36 -3.27 16.62
CA ILE A 440 15.23 -4.42 16.39
C ILE A 440 15.73 -4.44 14.94
N ASN A 441 14.81 -4.50 13.99
CA ASN A 441 15.14 -4.77 12.59
C ASN A 441 15.70 -3.55 11.87
N ILE A 442 15.17 -2.35 12.14
CA ILE A 442 15.56 -1.12 11.45
C ILE A 442 16.68 -0.42 12.21
N ASP A 443 16.46 -0.14 13.49
CA ASP A 443 17.42 0.65 14.29
C ASP A 443 18.59 -0.19 14.83
N GLY A 444 18.44 -1.51 14.85
CA GLY A 444 19.51 -2.46 15.13
C GLY A 444 20.10 -3.01 13.84
N VAL A 445 19.47 -4.06 13.31
CA VAL A 445 20.04 -4.91 12.24
C VAL A 445 20.41 -4.11 10.99
N LEU A 446 19.46 -3.39 10.37
CA LEU A 446 19.75 -2.63 9.16
C LEU A 446 20.78 -1.53 9.39
N ARG A 447 20.72 -0.85 10.55
CA ARG A 447 21.69 0.21 10.89
C ARG A 447 23.11 -0.33 10.97
N GLU A 448 23.31 -1.48 11.61
CA GLU A 448 24.64 -2.11 11.71
C GLU A 448 25.11 -2.62 10.34
N LEU A 449 24.22 -3.20 9.53
CA LEU A 449 24.54 -3.61 8.16
C LEU A 449 24.99 -2.43 7.30
N TYR A 450 24.28 -1.31 7.32
CA TYR A 450 24.66 -0.13 6.55
C TYR A 450 25.91 0.57 7.06
N HIS A 451 26.21 0.45 8.36
CA HIS A 451 27.48 0.95 8.88
C HIS A 451 28.64 0.12 8.31
N LYS A 452 28.49 -1.20 8.26
CA LYS A 452 29.54 -2.13 7.83
C LYS A 452 29.68 -2.20 6.31
N TYR A 453 28.57 -2.03 5.58
CA TYR A 453 28.46 -2.23 4.13
C TYR A 453 27.57 -1.14 3.50
N PRO A 454 28.04 0.11 3.46
CA PRO A 454 27.20 1.27 3.08
C PRO A 454 26.67 1.22 1.64
N ASP A 455 27.40 0.57 0.73
CA ASP A 455 27.06 0.49 -0.71
C ASP A 455 26.37 -0.83 -1.08
N THR A 456 26.01 -1.65 -0.09
CA THR A 456 25.33 -2.93 -0.33
C THR A 456 23.84 -2.79 -0.11
N PHE A 457 23.06 -3.46 -0.96
CA PHE A 457 21.61 -3.49 -0.82
C PHE A 457 21.20 -4.19 0.47
N PHE A 458 20.49 -3.49 1.35
CA PHE A 458 19.72 -4.09 2.43
C PHE A 458 18.31 -3.49 2.46
N ASN A 459 17.32 -4.24 2.91
CA ASN A 459 15.99 -3.69 3.15
C ASN A 459 15.21 -4.57 4.12
N HIS A 460 13.97 -4.18 4.39
CA HIS A 460 13.06 -4.99 5.20
C HIS A 460 11.68 -5.10 4.56
N ILE A 461 11.00 -6.20 4.87
CA ILE A 461 9.55 -6.34 4.73
C ILE A 461 9.03 -6.81 6.08
N HIS A 462 8.49 -5.86 6.85
CA HIS A 462 8.02 -6.11 8.22
C HIS A 462 9.14 -6.68 9.11
N ASP A 463 8.95 -7.90 9.60
CA ASP A 463 9.83 -8.68 10.44
C ASP A 463 10.95 -9.40 9.68
N SER A 464 10.99 -9.26 8.36
CA SER A 464 11.99 -9.89 7.52
C SER A 464 13.04 -8.90 7.00
N ILE A 465 14.30 -9.30 7.04
CA ILE A 465 15.43 -8.57 6.44
C ILE A 465 15.75 -9.18 5.07
N ILE A 466 15.89 -8.33 4.06
CA ILE A 466 16.19 -8.70 2.67
C ILE A 466 17.60 -8.25 2.34
N PHE A 467 18.34 -9.14 1.70
CA PHE A 467 19.75 -8.95 1.39
C PHE A 467 20.19 -9.84 0.21
N PRO A 468 21.31 -9.53 -0.46
CA PRO A 468 21.91 -10.41 -1.46
C PRO A 468 22.46 -11.69 -0.83
N SER A 469 22.36 -12.81 -1.53
CA SER A 469 22.93 -14.09 -1.09
C SER A 469 24.42 -13.94 -0.74
N GLY A 470 24.86 -14.63 0.32
CA GLY A 470 26.23 -14.54 0.87
C GLY A 470 26.32 -13.79 2.21
N PHE A 471 25.26 -13.09 2.62
CA PHE A 471 25.20 -12.40 3.93
C PHE A 471 24.37 -13.16 4.98
N GLU A 472 23.97 -14.40 4.72
CA GLU A 472 23.02 -15.15 5.56
C GLU A 472 23.50 -15.28 7.01
N THR A 473 24.76 -15.69 7.21
CA THR A 473 25.35 -15.87 8.54
C THR A 473 25.45 -14.54 9.30
N GLU A 474 25.85 -13.47 8.63
CA GLU A 474 26.01 -12.14 9.23
C GLU A 474 24.64 -11.57 9.64
N VAL A 475 23.67 -11.57 8.73
CA VAL A 475 22.33 -11.05 9.00
C VAL A 475 21.66 -11.85 10.10
N LYS A 476 21.79 -13.19 10.09
CA LYS A 476 21.26 -14.04 11.16
C LYS A 476 21.89 -13.70 12.51
N ALA A 477 23.22 -13.57 12.58
CA ALA A 477 23.92 -13.23 13.82
C ALA A 477 23.49 -11.86 14.38
N LEU A 478 23.33 -10.85 13.51
CA LEU A 478 22.83 -9.54 13.90
C LEU A 478 21.38 -9.61 14.40
N MET A 479 20.51 -10.37 13.72
CA MET A 479 19.14 -10.59 14.18
C MET A 479 19.14 -11.25 15.57
N GLU A 480 19.86 -12.35 15.77
CA GLU A 480 19.95 -13.04 17.06
C GLU A 480 20.44 -12.10 18.17
N TYR A 481 21.50 -11.34 17.89
CA TYR A 481 22.05 -10.34 18.82
C TYR A 481 21.01 -9.27 19.20
N HIS A 482 20.38 -8.63 18.23
CA HIS A 482 19.46 -7.53 18.50
C HIS A 482 18.15 -7.99 19.15
N TYR A 483 17.60 -9.14 18.74
CA TYR A 483 16.45 -9.72 19.41
C TYR A 483 16.79 -10.08 20.86
N ASN A 484 17.92 -10.73 21.12
CA ASN A 484 18.34 -11.05 22.49
C ASN A 484 18.56 -9.79 23.33
N ARG A 485 19.19 -8.76 22.75
CA ARG A 485 19.45 -7.49 23.44
C ARG A 485 18.17 -6.75 23.84
N VAL A 486 17.15 -6.75 22.98
CA VAL A 486 15.92 -5.98 23.20
C VAL A 486 14.86 -6.79 23.97
N VAL A 487 14.69 -8.06 23.62
CA VAL A 487 13.64 -8.93 24.19
C VAL A 487 14.16 -9.76 25.38
N GLY A 488 15.47 -10.04 25.44
CA GLY A 488 16.07 -10.94 26.43
C GLY A 488 16.10 -12.41 26.01
N TYR A 489 15.60 -12.72 24.80
CA TYR A 489 15.52 -14.07 24.24
C TYR A 489 15.84 -14.06 22.76
N ILE A 490 16.21 -15.23 22.22
CA ILE A 490 16.48 -15.42 20.79
C ILE A 490 15.25 -16.09 20.13
N PRO A 491 14.70 -15.55 19.04
CA PRO A 491 13.59 -16.17 18.34
C PRO A 491 14.06 -17.25 17.37
N ASN A 492 13.13 -18.10 16.93
CA ASN A 492 13.34 -19.01 15.83
C ASN A 492 13.38 -18.25 14.50
N ILE A 493 14.58 -17.94 14.02
CA ILE A 493 14.83 -17.40 12.69
C ILE A 493 14.76 -18.54 11.67
N LYS A 494 13.91 -18.39 10.66
CA LYS A 494 13.74 -19.39 9.60
C LYS A 494 14.95 -19.44 8.67
N ASP A 495 15.04 -20.51 7.90
CA ASP A 495 16.01 -20.59 6.81
C ASP A 495 15.77 -19.47 5.78
N PRO A 496 16.83 -18.95 5.14
CA PRO A 496 16.71 -17.94 4.09
C PRO A 496 15.76 -18.40 2.99
N VAL A 497 14.83 -17.52 2.61
CA VAL A 497 13.90 -17.75 1.51
C VAL A 497 14.28 -16.86 0.34
N LYS A 498 14.40 -17.46 -0.85
CA LYS A 498 14.65 -16.75 -2.10
C LYS A 498 13.48 -15.80 -2.41
N LEU A 499 13.81 -14.54 -2.69
CA LEU A 499 12.86 -13.46 -2.95
C LEU A 499 12.62 -13.27 -4.45
N ASN A 500 13.69 -13.25 -5.24
CA ASN A 500 13.66 -13.06 -6.68
C ASN A 500 13.89 -14.37 -7.44
N ASP A 501 13.51 -14.46 -8.71
CA ASP A 501 13.86 -15.56 -9.59
C ASP A 501 14.76 -15.05 -10.72
N ILE A 502 16.05 -15.40 -10.60
CA ILE A 502 17.10 -15.02 -11.54
C ILE A 502 16.95 -15.68 -12.92
N ASN A 503 16.18 -16.78 -13.02
CA ASN A 503 16.05 -17.56 -14.26
C ASN A 503 14.90 -17.10 -15.16
N LEU A 504 14.13 -16.07 -14.77
CA LEU A 504 12.95 -15.63 -15.52
C LEU A 504 13.26 -15.18 -16.97
N SER A 505 14.50 -14.79 -17.29
CA SER A 505 14.92 -14.46 -18.67
C SER A 505 15.30 -15.65 -19.57
N LEU A 506 15.35 -16.88 -19.05
CA LEU A 506 15.76 -18.06 -19.83
C LEU A 506 14.57 -18.88 -20.38
N ALA A 507 13.33 -18.45 -20.13
CA ALA A 507 12.12 -19.16 -20.49
C ALA A 507 11.29 -18.48 -21.61
N ALA A 508 11.95 -17.69 -22.47
CA ALA A 508 11.34 -17.08 -23.65
C ALA A 508 11.37 -18.02 -24.86
#